data_AF-A0A7S0KQU2-F1
#
_entry.id   AF-A0A7S0KQU2-F1
#
_cell.length_a   1.000
_cell.length_b   1.000
_cell.length_c   1.000
_cell.angle_alpha   90.00
_cell.angle_beta   90.00
_cell.angle_gamma   90.00
#
_symmetry.space_group_name_H-M   'P 1'
#
loop_
_entity.id
_entity.type
_entity.pdbx_description
1 polymer ?
#
loop_
_entity_poly.entity_id
_entity_poly.type
_entity_poly.pdbx_seq_one_letter_code
_entity_poly.pdbx_strand_id
1 'polypeptide(L)'
;MTDSPRARRPRAPKPLKWIVADLLARHVDELVDAAGDSLRHLPCDVRDALLAVARRRRCLDDAALRALVDESTTIIDASGCGGGRRVTDAGIAALAARRALRNVTAVDLSRCDGVTAAGLR
;
A
#
# COMPACT_ATOMS: atom_id res chain seq x y z
N MET A 1 -17.93 25.52 41.23
CA MET A 1 -17.66 25.19 39.81
C MET A 1 -16.99 23.82 39.80
N THR A 2 -17.79 22.76 39.78
CA THR A 2 -17.32 21.37 39.91
C THR A 2 -17.02 20.81 38.52
N ASP A 3 -15.75 20.55 38.25
CA ASP A 3 -15.30 19.80 37.08
C ASP A 3 -15.58 18.32 37.32
N SER A 4 -16.41 17.71 36.47
CA SER A 4 -16.84 16.32 36.60
C SER A 4 -16.00 15.47 35.65
N PRO A 5 -15.24 14.47 36.14
CA PRO A 5 -14.35 13.70 35.28
C PRO A 5 -15.19 12.85 34.33
N ARG A 6 -15.05 13.09 33.02
CA ARG A 6 -15.66 12.23 31.99
C ARG A 6 -15.14 10.81 32.15
N ALA A 7 -15.94 9.95 32.78
CA ALA A 7 -15.67 8.53 32.90
C ALA A 7 -15.44 7.95 31.50
N ARG A 8 -14.21 7.49 31.25
CA ARG A 8 -13.82 6.89 29.97
C ARG A 8 -14.57 5.56 29.85
N ARG A 9 -15.66 5.55 29.07
CA ARG A 9 -16.44 4.33 28.83
C ARG A 9 -15.50 3.19 28.41
N PRO A 10 -15.63 1.99 29.00
CA PRO A 10 -14.84 0.84 28.56
C PRO A 10 -15.08 0.63 27.06
N ARG A 11 -14.00 0.64 26.27
CA ARG A 11 -14.10 0.40 24.82
C ARG A 11 -14.60 -1.02 24.63
N ALA A 12 -15.75 -1.16 23.97
CA ALA A 12 -16.22 -2.46 23.51
C ALA A 12 -15.08 -3.15 22.73
N PRO A 13 -14.90 -4.47 22.90
CA PRO A 13 -13.88 -5.19 22.15
C PRO A 13 -14.08 -4.94 20.65
N LYS A 14 -12.98 -4.67 19.94
CA LYS A 14 -13.03 -4.46 18.49
C LYS A 14 -13.67 -5.71 17.85
N PRO A 15 -14.65 -5.54 16.94
CA PRO A 15 -15.18 -6.66 16.16
C PRO A 15 -14.06 -7.45 15.48
N LEU A 16 -14.20 -8.78 15.36
CA LEU A 16 -13.16 -9.68 14.82
C LEU A 16 -12.61 -9.20 13.47
N LYS A 17 -13.49 -8.72 12.57
CA LYS A 17 -13.09 -8.17 11.26
C LYS A 17 -12.03 -7.07 11.34
N TRP A 18 -12.10 -6.22 12.37
CA TRP A 18 -11.12 -5.14 12.57
C TRP A 18 -9.82 -5.65 13.18
N ILE A 19 -9.87 -6.72 13.98
CA ILE A 19 -8.66 -7.39 14.48
C ILE A 19 -7.93 -8.06 13.32
N VAL A 20 -8.66 -8.76 12.43
CA VAL A 20 -8.10 -9.41 11.24
C VAL A 20 -7.52 -8.36 10.28
N ALA A 21 -8.25 -7.27 10.01
CA ALA A 21 -7.74 -6.19 9.19
C ALA A 21 -6.48 -5.54 9.80
N ASP A 22 -6.47 -5.26 11.11
CA ASP A 22 -5.28 -4.73 11.81
C ASP A 22 -4.10 -5.71 11.76
N LEU A 23 -4.36 -7.03 11.83
CA LEU A 23 -3.32 -8.06 11.74
C LEU A 23 -2.73 -8.13 10.33
N LEU A 24 -3.57 -8.31 9.31
CA LEU A 24 -3.13 -8.34 7.91
C LEU A 24 -2.39 -7.05 7.55
N ALA A 25 -2.87 -5.90 8.05
CA ALA A 25 -2.22 -4.62 7.81
C ALA A 25 -0.87 -4.47 8.51
N ARG A 26 -0.67 -5.14 9.66
CA ARG A 26 0.60 -5.12 10.39
C ARG A 26 1.68 -5.92 9.68
N HIS A 27 1.28 -6.97 8.96
CA HIS A 27 2.14 -7.97 8.31
C HIS A 27 1.98 -7.98 6.79
N VAL A 28 1.69 -6.82 6.18
CA VAL A 28 1.49 -6.72 4.73
C VAL A 28 2.76 -7.04 3.95
N ASP A 29 3.93 -6.75 4.53
CA ASP A 29 5.24 -7.11 4.00
C ASP A 29 5.44 -8.63 3.99
N GLU A 30 5.14 -9.32 5.08
CA GLU A 30 5.18 -10.79 5.13
C GLU A 30 4.19 -11.42 4.14
N LEU A 31 3.00 -10.82 3.98
CA LEU A 31 2.02 -11.26 3.00
C LEU A 31 2.54 -11.12 1.57
N VAL A 32 3.17 -9.98 1.24
CA VAL A 32 3.81 -9.75 -0.06
C VAL A 32 4.96 -10.73 -0.28
N ASP A 33 5.81 -10.96 0.71
CA ASP A 33 6.94 -11.88 0.61
C ASP A 33 6.48 -13.35 0.44
N ALA A 34 5.38 -13.75 1.11
CA ALA A 34 4.87 -15.11 1.04
C ALA A 34 4.05 -15.40 -0.23
N ALA A 35 3.19 -14.48 -0.66
CA ALA A 35 2.25 -14.70 -1.76
C ALA A 35 2.72 -14.10 -3.09
N GLY A 36 3.53 -13.04 -3.04
CA GLY A 36 4.08 -12.33 -4.19
C GLY A 36 3.03 -12.05 -5.27
N ASP A 37 3.35 -12.48 -6.48
CA ASP A 37 2.52 -12.32 -7.68
C ASP A 37 1.13 -12.95 -7.58
N SER A 38 0.91 -13.91 -6.68
CA SER A 38 -0.39 -14.55 -6.47
C SER A 38 -1.43 -13.58 -5.90
N LEU A 39 -0.99 -12.49 -5.27
CA LEU A 39 -1.87 -11.43 -4.75
C LEU A 39 -2.64 -10.73 -5.86
N ARG A 40 -2.23 -10.85 -7.14
CA ARG A 40 -3.00 -10.33 -8.28
C ARG A 40 -4.37 -10.98 -8.44
N HIS A 41 -4.57 -12.19 -7.92
CA HIS A 41 -5.88 -12.86 -7.95
C HIS A 41 -6.88 -12.32 -6.92
N LEU A 42 -6.44 -11.45 -6.01
CA LEU A 42 -7.34 -10.78 -5.08
C LEU A 42 -8.22 -9.78 -5.84
N PRO A 43 -9.45 -9.52 -5.33
CA PRO A 43 -10.27 -8.41 -5.80
C PRO A 43 -9.52 -7.07 -5.80
N CYS A 44 -9.82 -6.19 -6.76
CA CYS A 44 -9.08 -4.93 -6.95
C CYS A 44 -9.15 -4.01 -5.72
N ASP A 45 -10.30 -3.93 -5.06
CA ASP A 45 -10.51 -3.16 -3.83
C ASP A 45 -9.64 -3.66 -2.68
N VAL A 46 -9.41 -4.97 -2.59
CA VAL A 46 -8.51 -5.57 -1.60
C VAL A 46 -7.06 -5.20 -1.90
N ARG A 47 -6.62 -5.24 -3.16
CA ARG A 47 -5.25 -4.84 -3.52
C ARG A 47 -5.00 -3.36 -3.31
N ASP A 48 -5.97 -2.51 -3.61
CA ASP A 48 -5.90 -1.06 -3.35
C ASP A 48 -5.77 -0.78 -1.84
N ALA A 49 -6.52 -1.51 -1.01
CA ALA A 49 -6.38 -1.43 0.44
C ALA A 49 -4.99 -1.88 0.91
N LEU A 50 -4.46 -2.98 0.36
CA LEU A 50 -3.12 -3.46 0.68
C LEU A 50 -2.02 -2.49 0.23
N LEU A 51 -2.14 -1.86 -0.94
CA LEU A 51 -1.23 -0.81 -1.41
C LEU A 51 -1.23 0.39 -0.45
N ALA A 52 -2.42 0.87 -0.07
CA ALA A 52 -2.56 1.97 0.87
C ALA A 52 -1.95 1.64 2.24
N VAL A 53 -2.14 0.40 2.71
CA VAL A 53 -1.52 -0.09 3.95
C VAL A 53 -0.01 -0.17 3.83
N ALA A 54 0.53 -0.78 2.76
CA ALA A 54 1.97 -0.91 2.53
C ALA A 54 2.65 0.46 2.55
N ARG A 55 2.03 1.47 1.90
CA ARG A 55 2.51 2.85 1.94
C ARG A 55 2.50 3.42 3.36
N ARG A 56 1.37 3.33 4.07
CA ARG A 56 1.22 3.84 5.46
C ARG A 56 2.20 3.20 6.44
N ARG A 57 2.60 1.95 6.17
CA ARG A 57 3.55 1.16 6.96
C ARG A 57 5.00 1.35 6.53
N ARG A 58 5.27 2.12 5.47
CA ARG A 58 6.61 2.35 4.89
C ARG A 58 7.27 1.06 4.39
N CYS A 59 6.49 0.12 3.88
CA CYS A 59 6.97 -1.12 3.28
C CYS A 59 6.52 -1.29 1.82
N LEU A 60 6.01 -0.22 1.20
CA LEU A 60 5.73 -0.20 -0.24
C LEU A 60 7.04 -0.05 -1.02
N ASP A 61 7.49 -1.15 -1.62
CA ASP A 61 8.65 -1.25 -2.51
C ASP A 61 8.29 -1.86 -3.87
N ASP A 62 9.28 -2.12 -4.71
CA ASP A 62 9.09 -2.70 -6.04
C ASP A 62 8.45 -4.11 -6.01
N ALA A 63 8.69 -4.90 -4.96
CA ALA A 63 8.06 -6.21 -4.82
C ALA A 63 6.56 -6.05 -4.50
N ALA A 64 6.23 -5.17 -3.55
CA ALA A 64 4.85 -4.85 -3.21
C ALA A 64 4.09 -4.26 -4.40
N LEU A 65 4.69 -3.35 -5.18
CA LEU A 65 4.10 -2.84 -6.41
C LEU A 65 3.81 -3.97 -7.42
N ARG A 66 4.78 -4.86 -7.66
CA ARG A 66 4.61 -5.97 -8.60
C ARG A 66 3.55 -6.96 -8.15
N ALA A 67 3.37 -7.16 -6.85
CA ALA A 67 2.37 -8.06 -6.31
C ALA A 67 0.94 -7.46 -6.39
N LEU A 68 0.79 -6.16 -6.19
CA LEU A 68 -0.52 -5.55 -5.91
C LEU A 68 -1.09 -4.69 -7.06
N VAL A 69 -0.26 -4.18 -7.98
CA VAL A 69 -0.72 -3.33 -9.09
C VAL A 69 -0.97 -4.16 -10.34
N ASP A 70 -2.15 -4.03 -10.96
CA ASP A 70 -2.47 -4.64 -12.25
C ASP A 70 -3.21 -3.65 -13.16
N GLU A 71 -3.70 -4.11 -14.32
CA GLU A 71 -4.43 -3.25 -15.26
C GLU A 71 -5.71 -2.63 -14.70
N SER A 72 -6.26 -3.10 -13.59
CA SER A 72 -7.44 -2.49 -12.97
C SER A 72 -7.10 -1.31 -12.05
N THR A 73 -5.82 -1.12 -11.70
CA THR A 73 -5.37 -0.02 -10.84
C THR A 73 -5.52 1.32 -11.55
N THR A 74 -6.21 2.27 -10.91
CA THR A 74 -6.45 3.62 -11.46
C THR A 74 -5.65 4.71 -10.76
N ILE A 75 -5.24 4.49 -9.51
CA ILE A 75 -4.49 5.44 -8.69
C ILE A 75 -3.31 4.72 -8.05
N ILE A 76 -2.12 5.32 -8.14
CA ILE A 76 -0.92 4.85 -7.43
C ILE A 76 -0.46 5.96 -6.48
N ASP A 77 -0.54 5.71 -5.17
CA ASP A 77 0.04 6.56 -4.14
C ASP A 77 1.28 5.86 -3.58
N ALA A 78 2.46 6.36 -3.94
CA ALA A 78 3.75 5.97 -3.37
C ALA A 78 4.40 7.15 -2.61
N SER A 79 3.59 8.11 -2.18
CA SER A 79 4.07 9.29 -1.48
C SER A 79 4.76 8.93 -0.17
N GLY A 80 5.91 9.56 0.06
CA GLY A 80 6.76 9.32 1.22
C GLY A 80 7.40 7.93 1.26
N CYS A 81 7.34 7.14 0.20
CA CYS A 81 8.13 5.91 0.13
C CYS A 81 9.60 6.27 -0.06
N GLY A 82 10.35 6.34 1.04
CA GLY A 82 11.79 6.58 1.01
C GLY A 82 12.55 5.74 2.03
N GLY A 83 13.87 5.66 1.89
CA GLY A 83 14.74 4.83 2.72
C GLY A 83 15.04 3.44 2.13
N GLY A 84 15.22 2.44 3.01
CA GLY A 84 15.79 1.13 2.66
C GLY A 84 14.92 0.23 1.76
N ARG A 85 13.59 0.26 1.94
CA ARG A 85 12.61 -0.37 1.04
C ARG A 85 11.75 0.73 0.44
N ARG A 86 11.91 0.96 -0.87
CA ARG A 86 11.22 2.03 -1.58
C ARG A 86 10.88 1.59 -2.99
N VAL A 87 9.92 2.28 -3.58
CA VAL A 87 9.62 2.20 -5.00
C VAL A 87 10.76 2.85 -5.78
N THR A 88 11.21 2.19 -6.85
CA THR A 88 12.25 2.69 -7.74
C THR A 88 11.81 2.75 -9.19
N ASP A 89 12.61 3.41 -10.03
CA ASP A 89 12.46 3.39 -11.49
C ASP A 89 12.33 1.97 -12.05
N ALA A 90 13.04 0.99 -11.48
CA ALA A 90 12.96 -0.41 -11.92
C ALA A 90 11.58 -1.03 -11.63
N GLY A 91 10.98 -0.71 -10.49
CA GLY A 91 9.61 -1.12 -10.17
C GLY A 91 8.59 -0.54 -11.15
N ILE A 92 8.68 0.76 -11.43
CA ILE A 92 7.80 1.44 -12.40
C ILE A 92 7.97 0.82 -13.79
N ALA A 93 9.20 0.61 -14.25
CA ALA A 93 9.49 -0.03 -15.54
C ALA A 93 8.93 -1.45 -15.62
N ALA A 94 9.01 -2.25 -14.55
CA ALA A 94 8.44 -3.59 -14.51
C ALA A 94 6.90 -3.57 -14.64
N LEU A 95 6.22 -2.60 -14.02
CA LEU A 95 4.77 -2.41 -14.18
C LEU A 95 4.41 -1.99 -15.61
N ALA A 96 5.20 -1.09 -16.22
CA ALA A 96 5.00 -0.64 -17.59
C ALA A 96 5.18 -1.79 -18.60
N ALA A 97 6.24 -2.59 -18.45
CA ALA A 97 6.57 -3.71 -19.33
C ALA A 97 5.44 -4.74 -19.42
N ARG A 98 4.76 -4.99 -18.29
CA ARG A 98 3.62 -5.91 -18.22
C ARG A 98 2.26 -5.25 -18.42
N ARG A 99 2.21 -4.01 -18.89
CA ARG A 99 0.97 -3.30 -19.22
C ARG A 99 0.06 -2.96 -18.01
N ALA A 100 0.57 -3.03 -16.79
CA ALA A 100 -0.24 -2.79 -15.58
C ALA A 100 -0.66 -1.31 -15.43
N LEU A 101 0.12 -0.37 -15.97
CA LEU A 101 -0.14 1.07 -15.79
C LEU A 101 -1.17 1.65 -16.76
N ARG A 102 -1.84 0.85 -17.60
CA ARG A 102 -2.67 1.36 -18.72
C ARG A 102 -3.85 2.22 -18.29
N ASN A 103 -4.43 1.93 -17.14
CA ASN A 103 -5.62 2.62 -16.62
C ASN A 103 -5.29 3.57 -15.47
N VAL A 104 -4.01 3.78 -15.17
CA VAL A 104 -3.58 4.71 -14.12
C VAL A 104 -3.82 6.14 -14.59
N THR A 105 -4.62 6.88 -13.83
CA THR A 105 -5.02 8.26 -14.13
C THR A 105 -4.42 9.27 -13.15
N ALA A 106 -4.00 8.81 -11.96
CA ALA A 106 -3.34 9.63 -10.97
C ALA A 106 -2.18 8.88 -10.32
N VAL A 107 -1.05 9.58 -10.15
CA VAL A 107 0.11 9.07 -9.42
C VAL A 107 0.59 10.14 -8.45
N ASP A 108 0.74 9.78 -7.17
CA ASP A 108 1.41 10.61 -6.16
C ASP A 108 2.76 9.97 -5.78
N LEU A 109 3.84 10.64 -6.17
CA LEU A 109 5.23 10.27 -5.86
C LEU A 109 5.90 11.31 -4.94
N SER A 110 5.12 12.19 -4.31
CA SER A 110 5.65 13.24 -3.46
C SER A 110 6.50 12.65 -2.34
N ARG A 111 7.76 13.12 -2.19
CA ARG A 111 8.72 12.59 -1.21
C ARG A 111 9.03 11.09 -1.40
N CYS A 112 8.90 10.57 -2.62
CA CYS A 112 9.51 9.30 -3.02
C CYS A 112 10.87 9.60 -3.65
N ASP A 113 11.95 9.10 -3.06
CA ASP A 113 13.33 9.37 -3.48
C ASP A 113 13.90 8.30 -4.42
N GLY A 114 13.17 7.19 -4.62
CA GLY A 114 13.59 6.10 -5.50
C GLY A 114 13.12 6.24 -6.95
N VAL A 115 12.12 7.08 -7.22
CA VAL A 115 11.62 7.35 -8.58
C VAL A 115 12.16 8.67 -9.09
N THR A 116 12.78 8.64 -10.27
CA THR A 116 13.37 9.80 -10.93
C THR A 116 12.52 10.24 -12.12
N ALA A 117 12.79 11.46 -12.63
CA ALA A 117 12.15 11.93 -13.85
C ALA A 117 12.46 11.04 -15.07
N ALA A 118 13.55 10.28 -15.05
CA ALA A 118 13.88 9.35 -16.12
C ALA A 118 13.02 8.08 -16.07
N GLY A 119 12.70 7.58 -14.88
CA GLY A 119 11.83 6.41 -14.72
C GLY A 119 10.35 6.64 -15.04
N LEU A 120 9.95 7.89 -15.27
CA LEU A 120 8.59 8.29 -15.66
C LEU A 120 8.42 8.58 -17.16
N ARG A 121 9.50 8.45 -17.95
CA ARG A 121 9.46 8.61 -19.40
C ARG A 121 9.16 7.30 -20.09
#